data_AF-A0A9D3XHI9-F1
#
_entry.id   AF-A0A9D3XHI9-F1
#
_cell.length_a   1.000
_cell.length_b   1.000
_cell.length_c   1.000
_cell.angle_alpha   90.00
_cell.angle_beta   90.00
_cell.angle_gamma   90.00
#
_symmetry.space_group_name_H-M   'P 1'
#
loop_
_entity.id
_entity.type
_entity.pdbx_description
1 polymer ?
#
loop_
_entity_poly.entity_id
_entity_poly.type
_entity_poly.pdbx_seq_one_letter_code
_entity_poly.pdbx_strand_id
1 'polypeptide(L)'
;MEVTGSSYFGDYVHGSSVLEFVLQGKYTFADGLEFKDKKWHYCDGYDRRFYTEICSGLKPAGISQLTNLDPPRTIPQGCYDCGDGFYNTNTRVVIDYKLRFLRNADDDEHEWIIRTCRKGWDEITGFKPKQ
;
A
#
# COMPACT_ATOMS: atom_id res chain seq x y z
N MET A 1 9.55 -3.74 2.51
CA MET A 1 8.16 -4.19 2.31
C MET A 1 8.19 -5.66 1.93
N GLU A 2 8.20 -6.58 2.90
CA GLU A 2 7.99 -8.00 2.62
C GLU A 2 6.50 -8.22 2.43
N VAL A 3 6.04 -8.30 1.18
CA VAL A 3 4.64 -8.56 0.87
C VAL A 3 4.39 -10.07 0.97
N THR A 4 4.29 -10.58 2.20
CA THR A 4 3.83 -11.95 2.43
C THR A 4 2.44 -12.12 1.80
N GLY A 5 2.31 -12.99 0.78
CA GLY A 5 1.03 -13.28 0.13
C GLY A 5 0.99 -13.08 -1.39
N SER A 6 2.00 -12.44 -1.99
CA SER A 6 2.12 -12.45 -3.45
C SER A 6 2.54 -13.84 -3.92
N SER A 7 2.04 -14.28 -5.08
CA SER A 7 2.31 -15.61 -5.62
C SER A 7 2.87 -15.53 -7.03
N TYR A 8 3.80 -16.42 -7.35
CA TYR A 8 4.29 -16.63 -8.71
C TYR A 8 3.98 -18.06 -9.15
N PHE A 9 3.39 -18.22 -10.32
CA PHE A 9 3.17 -19.51 -10.97
C PHE A 9 3.94 -19.51 -12.30
N GLY A 10 4.73 -20.55 -12.58
CA GLY A 10 5.50 -20.66 -13.81
C GLY A 10 5.44 -22.07 -14.39
N ASP A 11 5.40 -22.16 -15.72
CA ASP A 11 5.54 -23.42 -16.44
C ASP A 11 7.03 -23.70 -16.69
N TYR A 12 7.51 -24.85 -16.21
CA TYR A 12 8.91 -25.27 -16.30
C TYR A 12 9.06 -26.38 -17.33
N VAL A 13 10.14 -26.33 -18.12
CA VAL A 13 10.53 -27.43 -19.01
C VAL A 13 11.81 -28.04 -18.47
N HIS A 14 11.80 -29.36 -18.31
CA HIS A 14 12.97 -30.11 -17.89
C HIS A 14 13.83 -30.45 -19.12
N GLY A 15 14.96 -29.76 -19.29
CA GLY A 15 15.91 -30.02 -20.37
C GLY A 15 16.78 -31.27 -20.10
N SER A 16 17.20 -31.96 -21.16
CA SER A 16 18.04 -33.17 -21.12
C SER A 16 19.43 -32.97 -20.47
N SER A 17 19.79 -31.74 -20.13
CA SER A 17 21.00 -31.35 -19.39
C SER A 17 20.68 -30.24 -18.38
N VAL A 18 20.12 -30.60 -17.23
CA VAL A 18 20.13 -29.91 -15.91
C VAL A 18 19.82 -28.40 -15.81
N LEU A 19 19.33 -27.73 -16.86
CA LEU A 19 18.90 -26.33 -16.80
C LEU A 19 17.37 -26.25 -16.93
N GLU A 20 16.70 -25.92 -15.82
CA GLU A 20 15.30 -25.50 -15.82
C GLU A 20 15.22 -24.00 -16.11
N PHE A 21 14.37 -23.63 -17.06
CA PHE A 21 14.03 -22.24 -17.37
C PHE A 21 12.52 -22.09 -17.47
N VAL A 22 12.00 -20.96 -16.97
CA VAL A 22 10.57 -20.65 -17.00
C VAL A 22 10.20 -20.19 -18.41
N LEU A 23 9.22 -20.85 -19.03
CA LEU A 23 8.72 -20.44 -20.35
C LEU A 23 7.76 -19.25 -20.25
N GLN A 24 6.84 -19.32 -19.29
CA GLN A 24 5.84 -18.29 -19.02
C GLN A 24 5.54 -18.31 -17.52
N GLY A 25 5.24 -17.13 -16.98
CA GLY A 25 4.92 -16.98 -15.56
C GLY A 25 3.83 -15.95 -15.32
N LYS A 26 3.04 -16.20 -14.28
CA LYS A 26 1.98 -15.35 -13.79
C LYS A 26 2.32 -14.90 -12.38
N TYR A 27 2.38 -13.58 -12.20
CA TYR A 27 2.59 -12.97 -10.90
C TYR A 27 1.30 -12.31 -10.41
N THR A 28 0.90 -12.62 -9.19
CA THR A 28 -0.26 -12.03 -8.53
C THR A 28 0.20 -11.37 -7.23
N PHE A 29 -0.07 -10.07 -7.09
CA PHE A 29 0.16 -9.30 -5.87
C PHE A 29 -0.71 -9.83 -4.73
N ALA A 30 -0.34 -9.56 -3.48
CA ALA A 30 -1.06 -10.07 -2.30
C ALA A 30 -2.52 -9.59 -2.18
N ASP A 31 -2.90 -8.53 -2.89
CA ASP A 31 -4.28 -8.04 -2.98
C ASP A 31 -5.08 -8.66 -4.14
N GLY A 32 -4.50 -9.64 -4.83
CA GLY A 32 -5.12 -10.35 -5.95
C GLY A 32 -4.92 -9.69 -7.31
N LEU A 33 -4.28 -8.52 -7.37
CA LEU A 33 -3.95 -7.88 -8.64
C LEU A 33 -2.99 -8.78 -9.44
N GLU A 34 -3.37 -9.14 -10.65
CA GLU A 34 -2.51 -9.91 -11.56
C GLU A 34 -1.66 -8.96 -12.40
N PHE A 35 -0.34 -9.10 -12.33
CA PHE A 35 0.59 -8.34 -13.15
C PHE A 35 0.36 -8.62 -14.64
N LYS A 36 0.37 -7.57 -15.46
CA LYS A 36 0.31 -7.69 -16.92
C LYS A 36 1.49 -6.95 -17.54
N ASP A 37 2.29 -7.67 -18.31
CA ASP A 37 3.42 -7.12 -19.08
C ASP A 37 2.96 -6.14 -20.17
N LYS A 38 1.77 -6.39 -20.73
CA LYS A 38 1.15 -5.58 -21.79
C LYS A 38 -0.18 -5.02 -21.31
N LYS A 39 -0.46 -3.77 -21.70
CA LYS A 39 -1.72 -3.06 -21.38
C LYS A 39 -1.98 -3.01 -19.87
N TRP A 40 -0.94 -2.65 -19.11
CA TRP A 40 -1.06 -2.36 -17.69
C TRP A 40 -1.82 -1.05 -17.50
N HIS A 41 -2.86 -1.07 -16.68
CA HIS A 41 -3.75 0.07 -16.46
C HIS A 41 -3.85 0.48 -14.98
N TYR A 42 -3.09 -0.17 -14.10
CA TYR A 42 -3.12 0.14 -12.67
C TYR A 42 -1.95 1.06 -12.29
N CYS A 43 -2.23 2.16 -11.59
CA CYS A 43 -1.20 3.16 -11.26
C CYS A 43 -0.41 3.67 -12.49
N ASP A 44 -1.07 3.84 -13.64
CA ASP A 44 -0.47 4.35 -14.87
C ASP A 44 -0.37 5.89 -14.92
N GLY A 45 -0.77 6.57 -13.85
CA GLY A 45 -0.81 8.03 -13.72
C GLY A 45 -2.07 8.68 -14.29
N TYR A 46 -2.86 7.96 -15.09
CA TYR A 46 -4.13 8.44 -15.64
C TYR A 46 -5.33 7.98 -14.80
N ASP A 47 -5.29 6.74 -14.32
CA ASP A 47 -6.32 6.19 -13.43
C ASP A 47 -5.87 6.24 -11.97
N ARG A 48 -6.56 7.06 -11.18
CA ARG A 48 -6.29 7.24 -9.74
C ARG A 48 -7.00 6.24 -8.83
N ARG A 49 -7.85 5.37 -9.40
CA ARG A 49 -8.67 4.45 -8.62
C ARG A 49 -7.81 3.41 -7.91
N PHE A 50 -8.21 3.05 -6.70
CA PHE A 50 -7.66 1.87 -6.04
C PHE A 50 -8.02 0.60 -6.83
N TYR A 51 -7.23 -0.46 -6.69
CA TYR A 51 -7.49 -1.71 -7.42
C TYR A 51 -8.88 -2.26 -7.08
N THR A 52 -9.28 -2.19 -5.81
CA THR A 52 -10.63 -2.55 -5.36
C THR A 52 -11.73 -1.69 -5.98
N GLU A 53 -11.50 -0.40 -6.23
CA GLU A 53 -12.45 0.48 -6.94
C GLU A 53 -12.52 0.17 -8.44
N ILE A 54 -11.43 -0.32 -9.05
CA ILE A 54 -11.44 -0.83 -10.43
C ILE A 54 -12.29 -2.11 -10.50
N CYS A 55 -12.14 -3.00 -9.52
CA CYS A 55 -12.87 -4.27 -9.47
C CYS A 55 -14.36 -4.12 -9.09
N SER A 56 -14.67 -3.24 -8.14
CA SER A 56 -16.01 -3.16 -7.52
C SER A 56 -16.75 -1.85 -7.79
N GLY A 57 -16.11 -0.90 -8.49
CA GLY A 57 -16.66 0.42 -8.77
C GLY A 57 -16.41 1.45 -7.67
N LEU A 58 -16.71 2.71 -7.99
CA LEU A 58 -16.57 3.83 -7.06
C LEU A 58 -17.73 3.87 -6.06
N LYS A 59 -17.39 4.11 -4.79
CA LYS A 59 -18.40 4.35 -3.75
C LYS A 59 -19.00 5.76 -3.85
N PRO A 60 -20.27 5.94 -3.43
CA PRO A 60 -20.89 7.26 -3.33
C PRO A 60 -20.08 8.28 -2.52
N ALA A 61 -20.35 9.56 -2.77
CA ALA A 61 -19.76 10.66 -2.01
C ALA A 61 -20.05 10.51 -0.49
N GLY A 62 -19.05 10.83 0.33
CA GLY A 62 -19.11 10.70 1.78
C GLY A 62 -18.71 9.32 2.33
N ILE A 63 -18.63 8.30 1.46
CA ILE A 63 -18.13 6.96 1.81
C ILE A 63 -17.09 6.46 0.81
N SER A 64 -16.42 7.37 0.11
CA SER A 64 -15.31 7.04 -0.79
C SER A 64 -14.18 6.33 -0.04
N GLN A 65 -13.48 5.42 -0.72
CA GLN A 65 -12.39 4.68 -0.09
C GLN A 65 -11.24 5.62 0.27
N LEU A 66 -10.69 5.43 1.47
CA LEU A 66 -9.51 6.16 1.93
C LEU A 66 -8.21 5.41 1.62
N THR A 67 -8.28 4.09 1.51
CA THR A 67 -7.17 3.18 1.21
C THR A 67 -7.68 2.06 0.32
N ASN A 68 -6.79 1.34 -0.38
CA ASN A 68 -7.16 0.16 -1.17
C ASN A 68 -7.84 -0.93 -0.31
N LEU A 69 -7.50 -1.01 0.98
CA LEU A 69 -8.22 -1.83 1.95
C LEU A 69 -9.47 -1.10 2.44
N ASP A 70 -10.61 -1.76 2.36
CA ASP A 70 -11.89 -1.21 2.78
C ASP A 70 -12.65 -2.25 3.65
N PRO A 71 -12.98 -1.94 4.92
CA PRO A 71 -12.73 -0.66 5.60
C PRO A 71 -11.22 -0.43 5.87
N PRO A 72 -10.78 0.84 5.94
CA PRO A 72 -9.39 1.17 6.23
C PRO A 72 -9.01 0.69 7.64
N ARG A 73 -7.72 0.44 7.86
CA ARG A 73 -7.20 0.07 9.18
C ARG A 73 -7.48 1.19 10.19
N THR A 74 -7.94 0.81 11.37
CA THR A 74 -8.05 1.70 12.52
C THR A 74 -6.65 2.11 12.96
N ILE A 75 -6.36 3.40 12.90
CA ILE A 75 -5.09 3.95 13.36
C ILE A 75 -5.16 4.12 14.87
N PRO A 76 -4.17 3.63 15.65
CA PRO A 76 -4.12 3.90 17.08
C PRO A 76 -4.12 5.40 17.38
N GLN A 77 -4.71 5.80 18.51
CA GLN A 77 -4.75 7.20 18.91
C GLN A 77 -3.34 7.79 19.00
N GLY A 78 -3.15 9.01 18.49
CA GLY A 78 -1.85 9.68 18.48
C GLY A 78 -0.84 9.09 17.48
N CYS A 79 -1.25 8.14 16.63
CA CYS A 79 -0.40 7.54 15.60
C CYS A 79 -0.80 7.97 14.18
N TYR A 80 0.15 7.78 13.26
CA TYR A 80 0.00 7.95 11.83
C TYR A 80 0.12 6.60 11.13
N ASP A 81 -0.57 6.42 10.01
CA ASP A 81 -0.45 5.26 9.14
C ASP A 81 0.50 5.57 7.97
N CYS A 82 1.66 4.91 7.97
CA CYS A 82 2.74 5.12 6.99
C CYS A 82 2.61 4.21 5.77
N GLY A 83 1.55 3.38 5.69
CA GLY A 83 1.35 2.41 4.61
C GLY A 83 2.01 1.06 4.89
N ASP A 84 3.09 1.01 5.67
CA ASP A 84 3.75 -0.21 6.12
C ASP A 84 3.66 -0.46 7.64
N GLY A 85 3.13 0.51 8.39
CA GLY A 85 3.00 0.45 9.83
C GLY A 85 2.42 1.71 10.46
N PHE A 86 2.26 1.67 11.78
CA PHE A 86 1.83 2.81 12.59
C PHE A 86 3.04 3.51 13.21
N TYR A 87 3.11 4.82 12.98
CA TYR A 87 4.14 5.69 13.52
C TYR A 87 3.63 6.48 14.73
N ASN A 88 4.42 6.54 15.80
CA ASN A 88 4.13 7.33 16.99
C ASN A 88 5.10 8.52 17.11
N THR A 89 4.57 9.74 17.14
CA THR A 89 5.36 10.98 17.18
C THR A 89 6.17 11.15 18.46
N ASN A 90 5.71 10.60 19.58
CA ASN A 90 6.37 10.73 20.87
C ASN A 90 7.58 9.81 20.98
N THR A 91 7.47 8.59 20.48
CA THR A 91 8.55 7.59 20.56
C THR A 91 9.46 7.58 19.34
N ARG A 92 9.04 8.21 18.24
CA ARG A 92 9.72 8.16 16.93
C ARG A 92 9.84 6.73 16.35
N VAL A 93 8.95 5.83 16.76
CA VAL A 93 8.97 4.42 16.35
C VAL A 93 7.84 4.12 15.38
N VAL A 94 8.15 3.33 14.35
CA VAL A 94 7.19 2.67 13.47
C VAL A 94 7.04 1.21 13.91
N ILE A 95 5.81 0.77 14.13
CA ILE A 95 5.45 -0.64 14.35
C ILE A 95 4.62 -1.14 13.17
N ASP A 96 4.74 -2.42 12.81
CA ASP A 96 3.91 -2.99 11.75
C ASP A 96 2.45 -3.16 12.21
N TYR A 97 1.59 -3.59 11.29
CA TYR A 97 0.18 -3.85 11.59
C TYR A 97 -0.08 -5.03 12.54
N LYS A 98 0.97 -5.80 12.90
CA LYS A 98 0.95 -6.86 13.93
C LYS A 98 1.56 -6.37 15.25
N LEU A 99 1.80 -5.06 15.39
CA LEU A 99 2.37 -4.40 16.56
C LEU A 99 3.82 -4.81 16.87
N ARG A 100 4.57 -5.24 15.85
CA ARG A 100 5.99 -5.57 15.97
C ARG A 100 6.83 -4.37 15.55
N PHE A 101 7.97 -4.16 16.21
CA PHE A 101 8.91 -3.09 15.84
C PHE A 101 9.35 -3.22 14.37
N LEU A 102 9.33 -2.10 13.62
CA LEU A 102 9.89 -2.01 12.27
C LEU A 102 11.16 -1.18 12.24
N ARG A 103 11.08 0.09 12.68
CA ARG A 103 12.19 1.04 12.61
C ARG A 103 11.99 2.23 13.55
N ASN A 104 13.06 2.96 13.81
CA ASN A 104 13.00 4.34 14.30
C ASN A 104 13.03 5.27 13.09
N ALA A 105 12.15 6.28 13.07
CA ALA A 105 12.15 7.30 12.03
C ALA A 105 13.24 8.35 12.31
N ASP A 106 13.97 8.73 11.27
CA ASP A 106 14.85 9.90 11.33
C ASP A 106 14.03 11.20 11.19
N ASP A 107 14.72 12.34 11.22
CA ASP A 107 14.06 13.65 11.16
C ASP A 107 13.37 13.89 9.81
N ASP A 108 13.95 13.42 8.70
CA ASP A 108 13.36 13.59 7.37
C ASP A 108 12.10 12.74 7.21
N GLU A 109 12.14 11.48 7.63
CA GLU A 109 10.98 10.59 7.67
C GLU A 109 9.90 11.11 8.61
N HIS A 110 10.29 11.63 9.78
CA HIS A 110 9.36 12.25 10.72
C HIS A 110 8.55 13.39 10.09
N GLU A 111 9.25 14.35 9.50
CA GLU A 111 8.63 15.52 8.88
C GLU A 111 7.75 15.10 7.70
N TRP A 112 8.19 14.12 6.92
CA TRP A 112 7.39 13.55 5.85
C TRP A 112 6.10 12.92 6.39
N ILE A 113 6.19 12.05 7.39
CA ILE A 113 5.03 11.36 7.99
C ILE A 113 4.01 12.37 8.53
N ILE A 114 4.45 13.35 9.33
CA ILE A 114 3.53 14.36 9.90
C ILE A 114 2.80 15.12 8.80
N ARG A 115 3.50 15.44 7.70
CA ARG A 115 2.96 16.24 6.61
C ARG A 115 2.03 15.46 5.69
N THR A 116 2.30 14.18 5.43
CA THR A 116 1.68 13.45 4.31
C THR A 116 0.86 12.23 4.72
N CYS A 117 1.09 11.64 5.89
CA CYS A 117 0.42 10.41 6.28
C CYS A 117 -0.96 10.64 6.88
N ARG A 118 -1.84 9.64 6.72
CA ARG A 118 -3.14 9.60 7.39
C ARG A 118 -2.93 9.47 8.89
N LYS A 119 -3.71 10.18 9.68
CA LYS A 119 -3.62 10.20 11.15
C LYS A 119 -4.90 9.70 11.79
N GLY A 120 -4.81 9.22 13.04
CA GLY A 120 -5.93 8.64 13.77
C GLY A 120 -6.95 9.65 14.32
N TRP A 121 -6.90 10.91 13.90
CA TRP A 121 -7.81 11.96 14.36
C TRP A 121 -8.08 12.97 13.25
N ASP A 122 -9.19 13.69 13.38
CA ASP A 122 -9.53 14.79 12.48
C ASP A 122 -8.98 16.11 13.02
N GLU A 123 -8.58 16.98 12.10
CA GLU A 123 -8.23 18.37 12.43
C GLU A 123 -8.99 19.31 11.51
N ILE A 124 -9.45 20.42 12.07
CA ILE A 124 -10.06 21.49 11.30
C ILE A 124 -8.94 22.17 10.50
N THR A 125 -8.90 21.91 9.19
CA THR A 125 -7.82 22.42 8.32
C THR A 125 -7.91 23.92 8.01
N GLY A 126 -9.01 24.57 8.42
CA GLY A 126 -9.26 25.99 8.21
C GLY A 126 -9.31 26.41 6.74
N PHE A 127 -9.56 27.69 6.50
CA PHE A 127 -9.34 28.30 5.19
C PHE A 127 -7.86 28.62 5.02
N LYS A 128 -7.22 28.07 3.99
CA LYS A 128 -5.86 28.46 3.59
C LYS A 128 -5.96 29.33 2.33
N PRO A 129 -5.59 30.62 2.38
CA PRO A 129 -5.56 31.47 1.19
C PRO A 129 -4.58 30.88 0.17
N LYS A 130 -4.90 31.00 -1.12
CA LYS A 130 -3.97 30.58 -2.18
C LYS A 130 -2.72 31.47 -2.11
N GLN A 131 -1.54 30.84 -2.06
CA GLN A 131 -0.26 31.49 -2.30
C GLN A 131 -0.11 31.85 -3.78
#